data_AF-A0A940JFC3-F1
#
_entry.id   AF-A0A940JFC3-F1
#
_cell.length_a   1.000
_cell.length_b   1.000
_cell.length_c   1.000
_cell.angle_alpha   90.00
_cell.angle_beta   90.00
_cell.angle_gamma   90.00
#
_symmetry.space_group_name_H-M   'P 1'
#
loop_
_entity.id
_entity.type
_entity.pdbx_description
1 polymer ?
#
loop_
_entity_poly.entity_id
_entity_poly.type
_entity_poly.pdbx_seq_one_letter_code
_entity_poly.pdbx_strand_id
1 'polypeptide(L)'
;MLTSRFVSALVALTLVGALGAPALAGPLETQLSTLRDRHTRLETRLAQAKSRMLDVPVSRAEVDLTVGKMALDTASLLIEMREDPKRVQEWLDKARDRLDASYLGTSPSRGVEARGLFIDMSSLPKTQEGIRELVERLSRANFNMIIPEVFRRGYTLYPSRFTDKDPEFAKLGFDPFRTLVSEAHRAGIEVHPWIWTFRVKSPGFGDPVLSRLPALAARGPKTADPRFLSPGDPRAREWVFGLVDELTDRYDVDGLLLDYIRYDEETPDDWISQTSFGLDYYARHGAFPPSPLKPNSPAWVEYQLWREQQVNLTVQTLAQRLKLKNPNLQLSVSTFRGERYGRLNKMQHWRHWSNNGWTDFVTSMLYTSKTSDLGTWLNWETDNGTRTNLLYAILGPHRMDDPIPQTLEQIEYLNQRQSPAVLFFALAHLKPGMLEALEAGPFRKPAMNPGRKLIPAARRVLAELDNSYLGQVQAAADPGTAASVAVVRGELKKLQRSLPLTATPYYQNAALLDRLEAIKASARQMTQERVLSAPVGDEIAQRLDYAAVLVKANAQRLGATRFVPTSPPPASPMQPEAPEQRD
;
A
#
# COMPACT_ATOMS: atom_id res chain seq x y z
N MET A 1 -68.86 19.13 -16.72
CA MET A 1 -69.19 17.71 -16.90
C MET A 1 -68.56 17.23 -18.20
N LEU A 2 -67.35 16.68 -18.11
CA LEU A 2 -66.55 16.16 -19.22
C LEU A 2 -65.78 14.97 -18.64
N THR A 3 -66.34 13.77 -18.81
CA THR A 3 -65.77 12.51 -18.33
C THR A 3 -66.23 11.39 -19.26
N SER A 4 -65.34 10.42 -19.50
CA SER A 4 -65.58 9.14 -20.17
C SER A 4 -65.42 9.10 -21.70
N ARG A 5 -64.16 9.14 -22.18
CA ARG A 5 -63.68 8.39 -23.36
C ARG A 5 -62.16 8.17 -23.24
N PHE A 6 -61.77 7.24 -22.36
CA PHE A 6 -60.39 6.72 -22.27
C PHE A 6 -60.40 5.28 -21.74
N VAL A 7 -61.22 4.42 -22.34
CA VAL A 7 -61.15 2.95 -22.22
C VAL A 7 -61.65 2.40 -23.55
N SER A 8 -61.03 1.33 -24.05
CA SER A 8 -61.29 0.63 -25.32
C SER A 8 -60.41 1.04 -26.52
N ALA A 9 -59.11 0.75 -26.41
CA ALA A 9 -58.29 0.37 -27.55
C ALA A 9 -57.32 -0.75 -27.12
N LEU A 10 -57.91 -1.85 -26.64
CA LEU A 10 -57.18 -3.08 -26.29
C LEU A 10 -58.05 -4.29 -26.66
N VAL A 11 -58.23 -4.56 -27.96
CA VAL A 11 -58.55 -5.87 -28.53
C VAL A 11 -58.12 -5.85 -30.01
N ALA A 12 -57.45 -6.93 -30.43
CA ALA A 12 -57.07 -7.30 -31.81
C ALA A 12 -55.76 -6.74 -32.37
N LEU A 13 -54.64 -7.37 -32.00
CA LEU A 13 -53.87 -8.16 -32.97
C LEU A 13 -53.03 -9.22 -32.24
N THR A 14 -53.43 -10.48 -32.38
CA THR A 14 -52.79 -11.67 -31.84
C THR A 14 -51.79 -12.27 -32.83
N LEU A 15 -50.67 -12.75 -32.29
CA LEU A 15 -49.85 -13.90 -32.72
C LEU A 15 -49.37 -13.97 -34.20
N VAL A 16 -48.07 -13.73 -34.41
CA VAL A 16 -47.13 -14.71 -34.99
C VAL A 16 -45.73 -14.38 -34.45
N GLY A 17 -45.05 -15.34 -33.80
CA GLY A 17 -43.62 -15.21 -33.46
C GLY A 17 -43.19 -15.62 -32.05
N ALA A 18 -43.93 -16.46 -31.34
CA ALA A 18 -43.38 -17.18 -30.19
C ALA A 18 -42.83 -18.52 -30.67
N LEU A 19 -41.52 -18.68 -30.67
CA LEU A 19 -40.79 -19.94 -30.44
C LEU A 19 -39.28 -19.62 -30.39
N GLY A 20 -38.79 -19.29 -29.19
CA GLY A 20 -37.34 -19.21 -28.94
C GLY A 20 -36.87 -18.24 -27.85
N ALA A 21 -37.39 -18.29 -26.62
CA ALA A 21 -36.62 -17.87 -25.42
C ALA A 21 -37.31 -18.27 -24.10
N PRO A 22 -36.90 -19.38 -23.44
CA PRO A 22 -37.18 -19.57 -22.02
C PRO A 22 -35.91 -19.84 -21.18
N ALA A 23 -34.76 -19.25 -21.56
CA ALA A 23 -33.49 -19.43 -20.81
C ALA A 23 -32.90 -18.13 -20.21
N LEU A 24 -33.33 -16.94 -20.65
CA LEU A 24 -32.67 -15.66 -20.30
C LEU A 24 -33.37 -14.83 -19.21
N ALA A 25 -34.61 -15.13 -18.83
CA ALA A 25 -35.35 -14.35 -17.82
C ALA A 25 -34.76 -14.51 -16.40
N GLY A 26 -34.40 -15.74 -16.00
CA GLY A 26 -33.79 -16.01 -14.69
C GLY A 26 -32.48 -15.25 -14.43
N PRO A 27 -31.54 -15.19 -15.39
CA PRO A 27 -30.33 -14.37 -15.27
C PRO A 27 -30.60 -12.87 -15.07
N LEU A 28 -31.54 -12.28 -15.82
CA LEU A 28 -31.86 -10.85 -15.75
C LEU A 28 -32.58 -10.49 -14.44
N GLU A 29 -33.50 -11.33 -13.98
CA GLU A 29 -34.16 -11.18 -12.67
C GLU A 29 -33.14 -11.26 -11.52
N THR A 30 -32.16 -12.17 -11.62
CA THR A 30 -31.07 -12.29 -10.65
C THR A 30 -30.20 -11.04 -10.62
N GLN A 31 -29.85 -10.49 -11.79
CA GLN A 31 -29.11 -9.23 -11.88
C GLN A 31 -29.90 -8.05 -11.29
N LEU A 32 -31.19 -7.95 -11.62
CA LEU A 32 -32.09 -6.91 -11.07
C LEU A 32 -32.13 -6.99 -9.55
N SER A 33 -32.32 -8.19 -8.99
CA SER A 33 -32.32 -8.43 -7.54
C SER A 33 -31.01 -7.98 -6.90
N THR A 34 -29.87 -8.38 -7.49
CA THR A 34 -28.53 -8.01 -7.02
C THR A 34 -28.33 -6.48 -7.01
N LEU A 35 -28.79 -5.78 -8.05
CA LEU A 35 -28.68 -4.32 -8.13
C LEU A 35 -29.66 -3.60 -7.19
N ARG A 36 -30.86 -4.16 -6.93
CA ARG A 36 -31.78 -3.65 -5.90
C ARG A 36 -31.18 -3.75 -4.50
N ASP A 37 -30.59 -4.89 -4.16
CA ASP A 37 -29.87 -5.06 -2.89
C ASP A 37 -28.72 -4.06 -2.76
N ARG A 38 -27.99 -3.84 -3.86
CA ARG A 38 -26.94 -2.83 -3.92
C ARG A 38 -27.48 -1.41 -3.71
N HIS A 39 -28.60 -1.06 -4.34
CA HIS A 39 -29.26 0.23 -4.14
C HIS A 39 -29.62 0.46 -2.67
N THR A 40 -30.24 -0.52 -2.00
CA THR A 40 -30.58 -0.44 -0.57
C THR A 40 -29.35 -0.21 0.33
N ARG A 41 -28.23 -0.90 0.02
CA ARG A 41 -26.96 -0.66 0.71
C ARG A 41 -26.44 0.77 0.48
N LEU A 42 -26.60 1.30 -0.73
CA LEU A 42 -26.17 2.67 -1.07
C LEU A 42 -27.06 3.75 -0.45
N GLU A 43 -28.37 3.51 -0.29
CA GLU A 43 -29.25 4.38 0.50
C GLU A 43 -28.75 4.49 1.94
N THR A 44 -28.41 3.35 2.55
CA THR A 44 -27.83 3.32 3.89
C THR A 44 -26.51 4.08 3.96
N ARG A 45 -25.62 3.86 2.99
CA ARG A 45 -24.33 4.56 2.89
C ARG A 45 -24.51 6.07 2.73
N LEU A 46 -25.41 6.52 1.86
CA LEU A 46 -25.69 7.94 1.64
C LEU A 46 -26.27 8.59 2.91
N ALA A 47 -27.18 7.91 3.60
CA ALA A 47 -27.72 8.37 4.87
C ALA A 47 -26.63 8.50 5.95
N GLN A 48 -25.70 7.54 6.02
CA GLN A 48 -24.54 7.61 6.91
C GLN A 48 -23.58 8.76 6.54
N ALA A 49 -23.31 8.98 5.26
CA ALA A 49 -22.47 10.08 4.81
C ALA A 49 -23.09 11.45 5.18
N LYS A 50 -24.41 11.59 5.03
CA LYS A 50 -25.19 12.77 5.45
C LYS A 50 -25.14 12.98 6.96
N SER A 51 -25.45 11.94 7.75
CA SER A 51 -25.52 12.06 9.21
C SER A 51 -24.16 12.37 9.84
N ARG A 52 -23.09 11.82 9.26
CA ARG A 52 -21.70 12.10 9.66
C ARG A 52 -21.16 13.39 9.09
N MET A 53 -21.87 14.06 8.18
CA MET A 53 -21.43 15.28 7.48
C MET A 53 -20.07 15.10 6.75
N LEU A 54 -19.88 13.97 6.09
CA LEU A 54 -18.62 13.69 5.39
C LEU A 54 -18.37 14.69 4.26
N ASP A 55 -17.11 15.05 4.03
CA ASP A 55 -16.68 15.91 2.93
C ASP A 55 -16.67 15.12 1.60
N VAL A 56 -17.87 14.76 1.16
CA VAL A 56 -18.17 14.01 -0.07
C VAL A 56 -19.26 14.74 -0.86
N PRO A 57 -19.31 14.59 -2.19
CA PRO A 57 -20.33 15.23 -3.04
C PRO A 57 -21.71 14.56 -2.89
N VAL A 58 -22.30 14.66 -1.69
CA VAL A 58 -23.57 14.03 -1.29
C VAL A 58 -24.69 14.31 -2.28
N SER A 59 -24.87 15.56 -2.71
CA SER A 59 -25.96 15.93 -3.64
C SER A 59 -25.85 15.21 -4.98
N ARG A 60 -24.63 15.06 -5.51
CA ARG A 60 -24.39 14.32 -6.76
C ARG A 60 -24.67 12.83 -6.56
N ALA A 61 -24.17 12.25 -5.47
CA ALA A 61 -24.42 10.84 -5.16
C ALA A 61 -25.92 10.54 -4.98
N GLU A 62 -26.68 11.45 -4.36
CA GLU A 62 -28.13 11.33 -4.22
C GLU A 62 -28.88 11.35 -5.56
N VAL A 63 -28.47 12.23 -6.48
CA VAL A 63 -29.01 12.25 -7.85
C VAL A 63 -28.69 10.93 -8.56
N ASP A 64 -27.44 10.45 -8.51
CA ASP A 64 -27.05 9.20 -9.15
C ASP A 64 -27.82 8.01 -8.54
N LEU A 65 -28.01 7.97 -7.23
CA LEU A 65 -28.80 6.93 -6.55
C LEU A 65 -30.26 6.94 -7.01
N THR A 66 -30.87 8.13 -7.10
CA THR A 66 -32.25 8.32 -7.55
C THR A 66 -32.44 7.87 -9.00
N VAL A 67 -31.52 8.27 -9.89
CA VAL A 67 -31.56 7.87 -11.30
C VAL A 67 -31.31 6.37 -11.45
N GLY A 68 -30.43 5.80 -10.63
CA GLY A 68 -30.22 4.35 -10.55
C GLY A 68 -31.49 3.60 -10.19
N LYS A 69 -32.23 4.07 -9.18
CA LYS A 69 -33.55 3.52 -8.82
C LYS A 69 -34.54 3.53 -9.97
N MET A 70 -34.68 4.69 -10.64
CA MET A 70 -35.57 4.84 -11.79
C MET A 70 -35.22 3.85 -12.91
N ALA A 71 -33.92 3.61 -13.14
CA ALA A 71 -33.47 2.62 -14.10
C ALA A 71 -33.81 1.17 -13.69
N LEU A 72 -33.68 0.83 -12.39
CA LEU A 72 -34.11 -0.47 -11.86
C LEU A 72 -35.61 -0.69 -11.98
N ASP A 73 -36.41 0.33 -11.66
CA ASP A 73 -37.87 0.26 -11.77
C ASP A 73 -38.30 0.10 -13.24
N THR A 74 -37.61 0.79 -14.15
CA THR A 74 -37.83 0.61 -15.60
C THR A 74 -37.46 -0.80 -16.07
N ALA A 75 -36.31 -1.34 -15.64
CA ALA A 75 -35.91 -2.71 -15.97
C ALA A 75 -36.91 -3.75 -15.43
N SER A 76 -37.44 -3.56 -14.21
CA SER A 76 -38.48 -4.42 -13.63
C SER A 76 -39.74 -4.44 -14.50
N LEU A 77 -40.23 -3.27 -14.90
CA LEU A 77 -41.41 -3.17 -15.75
C LEU A 77 -41.20 -3.85 -17.11
N LEU A 78 -40.03 -3.69 -17.73
CA LEU A 78 -39.70 -4.35 -19.00
C LEU A 78 -39.65 -5.88 -18.86
N ILE A 79 -39.15 -6.41 -17.74
CA ILE A 79 -39.18 -7.85 -17.44
C ILE A 79 -40.62 -8.33 -17.30
N GLU A 80 -41.45 -7.62 -16.53
CA GLU A 80 -42.86 -7.95 -16.31
C GLU A 80 -43.65 -7.95 -17.63
N MET A 81 -43.35 -7.00 -18.52
CA MET A 81 -43.94 -6.88 -19.86
C MET A 81 -43.39 -7.91 -20.86
N ARG A 82 -42.39 -8.72 -20.48
CA ARG A 82 -41.70 -9.68 -21.37
C ARG A 82 -41.11 -9.03 -22.62
N GLU A 83 -40.56 -7.83 -22.46
CA GLU A 83 -39.88 -7.08 -23.51
C GLU A 83 -38.54 -7.71 -23.92
N ASP A 84 -37.93 -7.18 -24.98
CA ASP A 84 -36.63 -7.63 -25.48
C ASP A 84 -35.57 -7.66 -24.35
N PRO A 85 -34.95 -8.83 -24.06
CA PRO A 85 -33.88 -8.96 -23.09
C PRO A 85 -32.74 -7.95 -23.24
N LYS A 86 -32.44 -7.49 -24.46
CA LYS A 86 -31.41 -6.47 -24.70
C LYS A 86 -31.81 -5.12 -24.10
N ARG A 87 -33.06 -4.70 -24.25
CA ARG A 87 -33.58 -3.45 -23.66
C ARG A 87 -33.55 -3.53 -22.14
N VAL A 88 -33.90 -4.69 -21.56
CA VAL A 88 -33.77 -4.93 -20.12
C VAL A 88 -32.31 -4.75 -19.69
N GLN A 89 -31.37 -5.39 -20.39
CA GLN A 89 -29.94 -5.31 -20.07
C GLN A 89 -29.41 -3.87 -20.14
N GLU A 90 -29.81 -3.08 -21.15
CA GLU A 90 -29.43 -1.65 -21.26
C GLU A 90 -29.83 -0.85 -20.01
N TRP A 91 -31.03 -1.09 -19.47
CA TRP A 91 -31.48 -0.41 -18.25
C TRP A 91 -30.79 -0.94 -16.99
N LEU A 92 -30.46 -2.24 -16.92
CA LEU A 92 -29.66 -2.81 -15.84
C LEU A 92 -28.23 -2.26 -15.84
N ASP A 93 -27.62 -2.09 -17.00
CA ASP A 93 -26.28 -1.51 -17.14
C ASP A 93 -26.31 -0.02 -16.75
N LYS A 94 -27.31 0.74 -17.22
CA LYS A 94 -27.52 2.13 -16.78
C LYS A 94 -27.75 2.25 -15.28
N ALA A 95 -28.49 1.32 -14.68
CA ALA A 95 -28.65 1.27 -13.23
C ALA A 95 -27.30 1.00 -12.56
N ARG A 96 -26.55 0.01 -13.01
CA ARG A 96 -25.21 -0.32 -12.49
C ARG A 96 -24.29 0.89 -12.51
N ASP A 97 -24.16 1.57 -13.64
CA ASP A 97 -23.30 2.75 -13.80
C ASP A 97 -23.66 3.88 -12.82
N ARG A 98 -24.96 4.10 -12.60
CA ARG A 98 -25.46 5.11 -11.67
C ARG A 98 -25.24 4.72 -10.21
N LEU A 99 -25.42 3.45 -9.87
CA LEU A 99 -25.09 2.94 -8.54
C LEU A 99 -23.58 2.99 -8.27
N ASP A 100 -22.74 2.71 -9.28
CA ASP A 100 -21.28 2.91 -9.21
C ASP A 100 -20.93 4.37 -8.96
N ALA A 101 -21.51 5.31 -9.73
CA ALA A 101 -21.30 6.74 -9.54
C ALA A 101 -21.73 7.22 -8.14
N SER A 102 -22.87 6.74 -7.62
CA SER A 102 -23.31 7.01 -6.25
C SER A 102 -22.34 6.46 -5.20
N TYR A 103 -21.83 5.24 -5.40
CA TYR A 103 -20.84 4.65 -4.50
C TYR A 103 -19.55 5.50 -4.46
N LEU A 104 -19.02 5.89 -5.62
CA LEU A 104 -17.84 6.74 -5.73
C LEU A 104 -18.07 8.13 -5.13
N GLY A 105 -19.25 8.71 -5.37
CA GLY A 105 -19.66 10.00 -4.82
C GLY A 105 -19.84 10.02 -3.30
N THR A 106 -20.00 8.86 -2.66
CA THR A 106 -20.07 8.72 -1.19
C THR A 106 -18.76 8.24 -0.57
N SER A 107 -17.73 7.96 -1.38
CA SER A 107 -16.41 7.55 -0.89
C SER A 107 -15.60 8.77 -0.41
N PRO A 108 -15.11 8.77 0.85
CA PRO A 108 -14.23 9.82 1.36
C PRO A 108 -12.91 9.85 0.62
N SER A 109 -12.42 11.06 0.34
CA SER A 109 -11.06 11.29 -0.17
C SER A 109 -10.25 11.99 0.90
N ARG A 110 -9.27 11.28 1.48
CA ARG A 110 -8.46 11.80 2.60
C ARG A 110 -7.39 12.75 2.10
N GLY A 111 -7.13 13.84 2.82
CA GLY A 111 -6.06 14.79 2.49
C GLY A 111 -4.67 14.34 2.93
N VAL A 112 -4.57 13.25 3.69
CA VAL A 112 -3.31 12.65 4.13
C VAL A 112 -3.38 11.13 3.93
N GLU A 113 -2.68 10.65 2.92
CA GLU A 113 -2.65 9.25 2.47
C GLU A 113 -1.50 9.07 1.47
N ALA A 114 -0.65 8.05 1.67
CA ALA A 114 0.27 7.63 0.62
C ALA A 114 -0.49 6.81 -0.41
N ARG A 115 -0.42 7.21 -1.68
CA ARG A 115 -1.13 6.59 -2.81
C ARG A 115 -0.10 6.14 -3.81
N GLY A 116 0.30 4.89 -3.67
CA GLY A 116 1.49 4.36 -4.35
C GLY A 116 1.19 3.27 -5.36
N LEU A 117 1.91 3.26 -6.47
CA LEU A 117 1.78 2.24 -7.50
C LEU A 117 3.13 1.58 -7.79
N PHE A 118 3.18 0.25 -7.69
CA PHE A 118 4.29 -0.52 -8.23
C PHE A 118 4.22 -0.52 -9.76
N ILE A 119 5.34 -0.18 -10.41
CA ILE A 119 5.47 -0.23 -11.87
C ILE A 119 6.47 -1.34 -12.19
N ASP A 120 5.96 -2.51 -12.56
CA ASP A 120 6.81 -3.59 -13.07
C ASP A 120 7.52 -3.13 -14.34
N MET A 121 8.77 -3.59 -14.52
CA MET A 121 9.63 -3.05 -15.58
C MET A 121 9.00 -3.27 -16.97
N SER A 122 8.30 -4.38 -17.18
CA SER A 122 7.66 -4.70 -18.47
C SER A 122 6.43 -3.82 -18.79
N SER A 123 5.79 -3.22 -17.78
CA SER A 123 4.69 -2.26 -17.98
C SER A 123 5.17 -0.83 -18.21
N LEU A 124 6.46 -0.54 -18.08
CA LEU A 124 7.01 0.79 -18.35
C LEU A 124 7.02 1.07 -19.87
N PRO A 125 6.45 2.22 -20.32
CA PRO A 125 6.52 2.61 -21.72
C PRO A 125 7.95 2.77 -22.22
N LYS A 126 8.17 2.44 -23.50
CA LYS A 126 9.50 2.39 -24.12
C LYS A 126 9.89 3.68 -24.86
N THR A 127 9.08 4.73 -24.74
CA THR A 127 9.31 6.07 -25.32
C THR A 127 9.24 7.13 -24.23
N GLN A 128 9.90 8.28 -24.43
CA GLN A 128 9.87 9.37 -23.46
C GLN A 128 8.45 9.95 -23.32
N GLU A 129 7.74 10.12 -24.43
CA GLU A 129 6.34 10.55 -24.48
C GLU A 129 5.43 9.57 -23.73
N GLY A 130 5.60 8.26 -23.95
CA GLY A 130 4.78 7.26 -23.25
C GLY A 130 5.01 7.27 -21.74
N ILE A 131 6.25 7.49 -21.29
CA ILE A 131 6.57 7.66 -19.86
C ILE A 131 5.89 8.92 -19.31
N ARG A 132 5.92 10.04 -20.04
CA ARG A 132 5.22 11.28 -19.65
C ARG A 132 3.72 11.05 -19.54
N GLU A 133 3.09 10.45 -20.54
CA GLU A 133 1.66 10.15 -20.55
C GLU A 133 1.26 9.24 -19.38
N LEU A 134 2.08 8.24 -19.04
CA LEU A 134 1.87 7.40 -17.87
C LEU A 134 1.86 8.25 -16.59
N VAL A 135 2.89 9.08 -16.38
CA VAL A 135 2.99 9.95 -15.20
C VAL A 135 1.82 10.93 -15.12
N GLU A 136 1.42 11.55 -16.24
CA GLU A 136 0.28 12.46 -16.30
C GLU A 136 -1.03 11.76 -15.90
N ARG A 137 -1.24 10.51 -16.36
CA ARG A 137 -2.41 9.71 -15.95
C ARG A 137 -2.40 9.40 -14.46
N LEU A 138 -1.25 9.05 -13.90
CA LEU A 138 -1.12 8.77 -12.46
C LEU A 138 -1.33 10.03 -11.62
N SER A 139 -0.78 11.17 -12.07
CA SER A 139 -0.96 12.48 -11.43
C SER A 139 -2.42 12.92 -11.43
N ARG A 140 -3.14 12.77 -12.57
CA ARG A 140 -4.59 13.04 -12.65
C ARG A 140 -5.41 12.20 -11.68
N ALA A 141 -5.05 10.93 -11.51
CA ALA A 141 -5.64 10.04 -10.52
C ALA A 141 -5.14 10.29 -9.08
N ASN A 142 -4.40 11.38 -8.83
CA ASN A 142 -3.84 11.80 -7.55
C ASN A 142 -2.98 10.74 -6.84
N PHE A 143 -2.25 9.92 -7.60
CA PHE A 143 -1.11 9.19 -7.05
C PHE A 143 -0.03 10.19 -6.64
N ASN A 144 0.62 9.93 -5.51
CA ASN A 144 1.70 10.79 -4.98
C ASN A 144 3.02 10.02 -4.79
N MET A 145 3.05 8.75 -5.16
CA MET A 145 4.20 7.87 -5.05
C MET A 145 4.18 6.83 -6.19
N ILE A 146 5.33 6.59 -6.82
CA ILE A 146 5.55 5.46 -7.72
C ILE A 146 6.73 4.62 -7.26
N ILE A 147 6.64 3.32 -7.50
CA ILE A 147 7.61 2.32 -7.05
C ILE A 147 8.06 1.51 -8.28
N PRO A 148 8.93 2.08 -9.14
CA PRO A 148 9.34 1.41 -10.37
C PRO A 148 10.37 0.31 -10.13
N GLU A 149 10.18 -0.84 -10.76
CA GLU A 149 11.16 -1.92 -10.78
C GLU A 149 12.39 -1.51 -11.60
N VAL A 150 13.52 -1.25 -10.94
CA VAL A 150 14.75 -0.78 -11.62
C VAL A 150 15.87 -1.81 -11.65
N PHE A 151 15.76 -2.88 -10.86
CA PHE A 151 16.67 -4.01 -10.88
C PHE A 151 15.91 -5.32 -10.65
N ARG A 152 15.92 -6.20 -11.66
CA ARG A 152 15.24 -7.50 -11.63
C ARG A 152 16.08 -8.56 -12.33
N ARG A 153 16.07 -9.80 -11.83
CA ARG A 153 16.70 -10.95 -12.51
C ARG A 153 18.15 -10.70 -12.94
N GLY A 154 18.87 -9.84 -12.21
CA GLY A 154 20.25 -9.48 -12.54
C GLY A 154 20.41 -8.35 -13.54
N TYR A 155 19.35 -7.78 -14.10
CA TYR A 155 19.41 -6.68 -15.06
C TYR A 155 18.89 -5.36 -14.48
N THR A 156 19.44 -4.25 -14.95
CA THR A 156 19.03 -2.89 -14.57
C THR A 156 18.17 -2.22 -15.65
N LEU A 157 17.25 -1.34 -15.23
CA LEU A 157 16.47 -0.50 -16.16
C LEU A 157 17.33 0.61 -16.80
N TYR A 158 18.38 1.01 -16.10
CA TYR A 158 19.29 2.10 -16.46
C TYR A 158 20.68 1.55 -16.79
N PRO A 159 21.57 2.31 -17.48
CA PRO A 159 22.94 1.86 -17.71
C PRO A 159 23.71 1.73 -16.40
N SER A 160 24.24 0.55 -16.06
CA SER A 160 24.93 0.27 -14.79
C SER A 160 26.37 -0.22 -15.02
N ARG A 161 27.28 0.06 -14.08
CA ARG A 161 28.63 -0.54 -14.04
C ARG A 161 28.66 -1.94 -13.40
N PHE A 162 27.61 -2.31 -12.68
CA PHE A 162 27.56 -3.57 -11.92
C PHE A 162 26.98 -4.73 -12.72
N THR A 163 26.14 -4.44 -13.71
CA THR A 163 25.47 -5.45 -14.52
C THR A 163 24.92 -4.85 -15.82
N ASP A 164 24.34 -5.71 -16.64
CA ASP A 164 23.79 -5.34 -17.95
C ASP A 164 22.42 -4.65 -17.81
N LYS A 165 22.12 -3.79 -18.78
CA LYS A 165 20.76 -3.24 -18.95
C LYS A 165 19.81 -4.36 -19.39
N ASP A 166 18.57 -4.35 -18.91
CA ASP A 166 17.55 -5.36 -19.27
C ASP A 166 17.39 -5.38 -20.80
N PRO A 167 17.42 -6.56 -21.45
CA PRO A 167 17.33 -6.67 -22.90
C PRO A 167 16.10 -5.99 -23.52
N GLU A 168 14.99 -5.88 -22.77
CA GLU A 168 13.78 -5.17 -23.22
C GLU A 168 14.01 -3.65 -23.41
N PHE A 169 15.03 -3.09 -22.75
CA PHE A 169 15.38 -1.66 -22.70
C PHE A 169 16.78 -1.35 -23.26
N ALA A 170 17.57 -2.38 -23.60
CA ALA A 170 18.96 -2.25 -24.05
C ALA A 170 19.11 -1.41 -25.33
N LYS A 171 18.13 -1.48 -26.25
CA LYS A 171 18.15 -0.77 -27.53
C LYS A 171 17.59 0.65 -27.48
N LEU A 172 17.11 1.11 -26.33
CA LEU A 172 16.61 2.48 -26.20
C LEU A 172 17.77 3.46 -26.25
N GLY A 173 17.70 4.45 -27.14
CA GLY A 173 18.67 5.54 -27.26
C GLY A 173 18.64 6.56 -26.11
N PHE A 174 17.92 6.25 -25.02
CA PHE A 174 17.79 7.10 -23.84
C PHE A 174 17.72 6.26 -22.55
N ASP A 175 17.84 6.95 -21.42
CA ASP A 175 17.70 6.38 -20.08
C ASP A 175 16.23 6.49 -19.61
N PRO A 176 15.47 5.38 -19.61
CA PRO A 176 14.05 5.41 -19.25
C PRO A 176 13.84 5.75 -17.77
N PHE A 177 14.74 5.35 -16.88
CA PHE A 177 14.60 5.65 -15.46
C PHE A 177 14.82 7.15 -15.19
N ARG A 178 15.82 7.77 -15.84
CA ARG A 178 16.03 9.23 -15.78
C ARG A 178 14.80 10.01 -16.22
N THR A 179 14.18 9.59 -17.31
CA THR A 179 12.97 10.23 -17.84
C THR A 179 11.81 10.08 -16.85
N LEU A 180 11.61 8.89 -16.30
CA LEU A 180 10.56 8.63 -15.31
C LEU A 180 10.73 9.49 -14.05
N VAL A 181 11.95 9.58 -13.51
CA VAL A 181 12.26 10.43 -12.34
C VAL A 181 11.93 11.89 -12.64
N SER A 182 12.41 12.42 -13.76
CA SER A 182 12.18 13.83 -14.11
C SER A 182 10.69 14.16 -14.30
N GLU A 183 9.93 13.30 -14.98
CA GLU A 183 8.50 13.57 -15.21
C GLU A 183 7.69 13.39 -13.92
N ALA A 184 8.00 12.39 -13.09
CA ALA A 184 7.34 12.18 -11.80
C ALA A 184 7.52 13.38 -10.87
N HIS A 185 8.74 13.92 -10.75
CA HIS A 185 9.01 15.10 -9.92
C HIS A 185 8.31 16.36 -10.43
N ARG A 186 8.22 16.57 -11.74
CA ARG A 186 7.41 17.67 -12.33
C ARG A 186 5.94 17.56 -11.95
N ALA A 187 5.44 16.34 -11.82
CA ALA A 187 4.07 16.04 -11.39
C ALA A 187 3.88 16.00 -9.86
N GLY A 188 4.94 16.23 -9.07
CA GLY A 188 4.89 16.17 -7.60
C GLY A 188 4.75 14.75 -7.03
N ILE A 189 5.18 13.73 -7.78
CA ILE A 189 5.11 12.32 -7.41
C ILE A 189 6.48 11.85 -6.91
N GLU A 190 6.53 11.24 -5.73
CA GLU A 190 7.75 10.64 -5.20
C GLU A 190 8.14 9.36 -5.96
N VAL A 191 9.45 9.14 -6.15
CA VAL A 191 10.00 7.95 -6.82
C VAL A 191 10.81 7.11 -5.86
N HIS A 192 10.36 5.86 -5.67
CA HIS A 192 10.99 4.88 -4.79
C HIS A 192 11.40 3.65 -5.61
N PRO A 193 12.56 3.65 -6.29
CA PRO A 193 13.04 2.49 -7.04
C PRO A 193 12.95 1.20 -6.22
N TRP A 194 12.32 0.20 -6.82
CA TRP A 194 12.23 -1.16 -6.33
C TRP A 194 13.34 -2.01 -6.94
N ILE A 195 14.12 -2.65 -6.08
CA ILE A 195 15.19 -3.57 -6.47
C ILE A 195 14.94 -4.98 -5.91
N TRP A 196 15.31 -5.99 -6.70
CA TRP A 196 15.41 -7.37 -6.24
C TRP A 196 16.77 -7.54 -5.54
N THR A 197 16.78 -7.42 -4.22
CA THR A 197 18.02 -7.24 -3.44
C THR A 197 19.01 -8.38 -3.65
N PHE A 198 18.62 -9.62 -3.36
CA PHE A 198 19.50 -10.77 -3.53
C PHE A 198 19.13 -11.66 -4.70
N ARG A 199 17.89 -11.60 -5.23
CA ARG A 199 17.49 -12.40 -6.38
C ARG A 199 18.00 -11.79 -7.69
N VAL A 200 18.90 -12.49 -8.36
CA VAL A 200 19.60 -11.99 -9.56
C VAL A 200 19.43 -12.90 -10.78
N LYS A 201 18.57 -13.92 -10.71
CA LYS A 201 18.24 -14.79 -11.85
C LYS A 201 16.79 -15.26 -11.80
N SER A 202 16.23 -15.55 -12.96
CA SER A 202 14.97 -16.27 -13.12
C SER A 202 15.08 -17.30 -14.25
N PRO A 203 14.38 -18.45 -14.16
CA PRO A 203 14.35 -19.43 -15.23
C PRO A 203 13.92 -18.81 -16.57
N GLY A 204 14.58 -19.20 -17.66
CA GLY A 204 14.29 -18.71 -19.01
C GLY A 204 14.91 -17.36 -19.38
N PHE A 205 15.72 -16.76 -18.51
CA PHE A 205 16.43 -15.49 -18.77
C PHE A 205 17.96 -15.67 -18.57
N GLY A 206 18.75 -14.75 -19.14
CA GLY A 206 20.20 -14.72 -18.92
C GLY A 206 20.57 -14.36 -17.47
N ASP A 207 21.82 -14.59 -17.10
CA ASP A 207 22.35 -14.42 -15.74
C ASP A 207 23.61 -13.52 -15.70
N PRO A 208 23.47 -12.23 -16.07
CA PRO A 208 24.60 -11.31 -16.24
C PRO A 208 25.39 -11.05 -14.94
N VAL A 209 24.81 -11.35 -13.78
CA VAL A 209 25.47 -11.23 -12.47
C VAL A 209 26.21 -12.52 -12.12
N LEU A 210 25.52 -13.67 -12.07
CA LEU A 210 26.11 -14.92 -11.59
C LEU A 210 27.09 -15.57 -12.57
N SER A 211 26.97 -15.31 -13.88
CA SER A 211 27.98 -15.73 -14.86
C SER A 211 29.33 -15.03 -14.64
N ARG A 212 29.32 -13.77 -14.18
CA ARG A 212 30.52 -12.98 -13.88
C ARG A 212 31.01 -13.15 -12.45
N LEU A 213 30.09 -13.38 -11.52
CA LEU A 213 30.34 -13.49 -10.07
C LEU A 213 29.84 -14.83 -9.51
N PRO A 214 30.26 -15.98 -10.06
CA PRO A 214 29.73 -17.29 -9.67
C PRO A 214 30.03 -17.66 -8.21
N ALA A 215 31.10 -17.09 -7.64
CA ALA A 215 31.50 -17.30 -6.24
C ALA A 215 30.50 -16.69 -5.23
N LEU A 216 29.72 -15.69 -5.65
CA LEU A 216 28.74 -15.00 -4.80
C LEU A 216 27.36 -15.69 -4.80
N ALA A 217 27.18 -16.72 -5.63
CA ALA A 217 25.94 -17.46 -5.73
C ALA A 217 25.56 -18.10 -4.39
N ALA A 218 24.31 -17.93 -3.99
CA ALA A 218 23.69 -18.71 -2.93
C ALA A 218 23.56 -20.16 -3.43
N ARG A 219 24.25 -21.08 -2.76
CA ARG A 219 24.18 -22.52 -3.06
C ARG A 219 23.89 -23.28 -1.79
N GLY A 220 23.20 -24.38 -1.89
CA GLY A 220 23.09 -25.41 -0.86
C GLY A 220 23.02 -26.78 -1.51
N PRO A 221 22.87 -27.86 -0.72
CA PRO A 221 22.98 -29.23 -1.21
C PRO A 221 22.00 -29.59 -2.34
N LYS A 222 20.89 -28.85 -2.47
CA LYS A 222 19.85 -29.08 -3.48
C LYS A 222 19.80 -27.99 -4.56
N THR A 223 20.68 -26.99 -4.52
CA THR A 223 20.68 -25.90 -5.50
C THR A 223 21.39 -26.33 -6.78
N ALA A 224 20.63 -26.81 -7.76
CA ALA A 224 21.17 -27.14 -9.09
C ALA A 224 21.46 -25.88 -9.93
N ASP A 225 20.55 -24.90 -9.91
CA ASP A 225 20.69 -23.61 -10.61
C ASP A 225 20.50 -22.45 -9.62
N PRO A 226 21.58 -21.80 -9.14
CA PRO A 226 21.48 -20.75 -8.15
C PRO A 226 20.88 -19.50 -8.75
N ARG A 227 19.99 -18.84 -8.00
CA ARG A 227 19.30 -17.63 -8.49
C ARG A 227 19.51 -16.39 -7.65
N PHE A 228 20.11 -16.57 -6.48
CA PHE A 228 20.33 -15.50 -5.54
C PHE A 228 21.83 -15.29 -5.36
N LEU A 229 22.23 -14.04 -5.12
CA LEU A 229 23.44 -13.75 -4.37
C LEU A 229 23.24 -14.21 -2.94
N SER A 230 24.27 -14.76 -2.29
CA SER A 230 24.14 -15.16 -0.90
C SER A 230 24.18 -13.96 0.03
N PRO A 231 23.14 -13.72 0.85
CA PRO A 231 23.21 -12.72 1.90
C PRO A 231 24.37 -12.96 2.89
N GLY A 232 24.84 -14.21 2.99
CA GLY A 232 25.91 -14.63 3.88
C GLY A 232 27.32 -14.20 3.47
N ASP A 233 27.55 -13.89 2.19
CA ASP A 233 28.84 -13.45 1.70
C ASP A 233 28.95 -11.91 1.83
N PRO A 234 29.93 -11.38 2.59
CA PRO A 234 30.15 -9.94 2.69
C PRO A 234 30.34 -9.25 1.33
N ARG A 235 30.96 -9.92 0.35
CA ARG A 235 31.19 -9.38 -1.00
C ARG A 235 29.89 -9.27 -1.79
N ALA A 236 28.94 -10.18 -1.57
CA ALA A 236 27.61 -10.09 -2.16
C ALA A 236 26.83 -8.90 -1.59
N ARG A 237 26.94 -8.65 -0.28
CA ARG A 237 26.36 -7.46 0.35
C ARG A 237 27.01 -6.17 -0.17
N GLU A 238 28.33 -6.13 -0.30
CA GLU A 238 29.02 -4.96 -0.87
C GLU A 238 28.63 -4.72 -2.33
N TRP A 239 28.42 -5.78 -3.12
CA TRP A 239 27.91 -5.64 -4.49
C TRP A 239 26.52 -4.98 -4.50
N VAL A 240 25.61 -5.41 -3.61
CA VAL A 240 24.28 -4.78 -3.45
C VAL A 240 24.41 -3.32 -3.01
N PHE A 241 25.30 -3.01 -2.06
CA PHE A 241 25.53 -1.65 -1.61
C PHE A 241 26.06 -0.77 -2.74
N GLY A 242 27.00 -1.28 -3.53
CA GLY A 242 27.53 -0.58 -4.70
C GLY A 242 26.47 -0.27 -5.75
N LEU A 243 25.56 -1.22 -6.02
CA LEU A 243 24.43 -1.01 -6.94
C LEU A 243 23.48 0.08 -6.42
N VAL A 244 23.15 0.06 -5.12
CA VAL A 244 22.30 1.08 -4.49
C VAL A 244 22.98 2.45 -4.47
N ASP A 245 24.28 2.50 -4.23
CA ASP A 245 25.04 3.74 -4.25
C ASP A 245 25.07 4.34 -5.65
N GLU A 246 25.34 3.53 -6.70
CA GLU A 246 25.27 3.99 -8.09
C GLU A 246 23.89 4.56 -8.44
N LEU A 247 22.82 3.86 -8.06
CA LEU A 247 21.45 4.31 -8.28
C LEU A 247 21.20 5.67 -7.59
N THR A 248 21.53 5.77 -6.31
CA THR A 248 21.22 6.98 -5.53
C THR A 248 22.19 8.14 -5.77
N ASP A 249 23.37 7.90 -6.36
CA ASP A 249 24.27 8.97 -6.82
C ASP A 249 23.85 9.56 -8.17
N ARG A 250 23.19 8.77 -9.01
CA ARG A 250 22.91 9.15 -10.41
C ARG A 250 21.51 9.68 -10.65
N TYR A 251 20.58 9.40 -9.75
CA TYR A 251 19.17 9.76 -9.86
C TYR A 251 18.71 10.42 -8.57
N ASP A 252 17.98 11.53 -8.72
CA ASP A 252 17.30 12.19 -7.62
C ASP A 252 16.05 11.38 -7.26
N VAL A 253 16.19 10.46 -6.32
CA VAL A 253 15.09 9.59 -5.87
C VAL A 253 14.67 9.97 -4.46
N ASP A 254 13.42 9.71 -4.12
CA ASP A 254 12.85 10.05 -2.81
C ASP A 254 13.07 8.92 -1.79
N GLY A 255 13.25 7.70 -2.27
CA GLY A 255 13.57 6.55 -1.45
C GLY A 255 14.03 5.34 -2.24
N LEU A 256 14.14 4.20 -1.55
CA LEU A 256 14.50 2.90 -2.07
C LEU A 256 13.57 1.86 -1.46
N LEU A 257 13.05 0.95 -2.26
CA LEU A 257 12.30 -0.20 -1.80
C LEU A 257 13.07 -1.51 -2.06
N LEU A 258 13.39 -2.22 -0.99
CA LEU A 258 14.04 -3.53 -1.05
C LEU A 258 13.00 -4.65 -1.12
N ASP A 259 12.97 -5.37 -2.24
CA ASP A 259 12.30 -6.66 -2.34
C ASP A 259 13.35 -7.76 -2.41
N TYR A 260 12.96 -9.02 -2.24
CA TYR A 260 13.88 -10.15 -2.21
C TYR A 260 15.08 -9.94 -1.25
N ILE A 261 14.88 -9.16 -0.18
CA ILE A 261 15.80 -8.99 0.95
C ILE A 261 15.70 -10.22 1.86
N ARG A 262 16.08 -11.38 1.32
CA ARG A 262 15.88 -12.71 1.87
C ARG A 262 16.80 -13.73 1.18
N TYR A 263 16.85 -14.94 1.73
CA TYR A 263 17.44 -16.11 1.08
C TYR A 263 16.49 -16.73 0.04
N ASP A 264 17.02 -17.57 -0.85
CA ASP A 264 16.25 -18.27 -1.90
C ASP A 264 15.14 -19.17 -1.29
N GLU A 265 14.03 -19.32 -2.01
CA GLU A 265 12.79 -19.94 -1.53
C GLU A 265 12.69 -21.44 -1.80
N GLU A 266 13.50 -21.97 -2.71
CA GLU A 266 13.10 -23.17 -3.43
C GLU A 266 13.28 -24.48 -2.68
N THR A 267 13.97 -24.50 -1.55
CA THR A 267 14.05 -25.72 -0.78
C THR A 267 13.96 -25.44 0.72
N PRO A 268 13.07 -26.15 1.45
CA PRO A 268 13.14 -26.26 2.91
C PRO A 268 14.52 -26.75 3.38
N ASP A 269 15.34 -27.31 2.50
CA ASP A 269 16.67 -27.83 2.80
C ASP A 269 17.81 -26.83 2.47
N ASP A 270 17.57 -25.79 1.65
CA ASP A 270 18.46 -24.62 1.46
C ASP A 270 18.35 -23.63 2.62
N TRP A 271 17.95 -24.12 3.79
CA TRP A 271 18.26 -23.41 5.02
C TRP A 271 19.75 -23.13 5.13
N ILE A 272 20.60 -23.91 4.46
CA ILE A 272 22.04 -23.69 4.39
C ILE A 272 22.43 -23.07 3.04
N SER A 273 22.43 -21.74 2.94
CA SER A 273 23.22 -21.09 1.88
C SER A 273 24.69 -21.26 2.23
N GLN A 274 25.29 -22.33 1.72
CA GLN A 274 26.72 -22.59 1.67
C GLN A 274 27.31 -21.82 0.50
N THR A 275 27.77 -20.60 0.76
CA THR A 275 28.70 -19.95 -0.16
C THR A 275 30.04 -20.68 -0.16
N SER A 276 30.84 -20.47 -1.20
CA SER A 276 32.27 -20.85 -1.20
C SER A 276 33.08 -20.22 -0.04
N PHE A 277 32.52 -19.22 0.64
CA PHE A 277 33.13 -18.51 1.76
C PHE A 277 32.78 -19.17 3.11
N GLY A 278 33.80 -19.41 3.92
CA GLY A 278 33.66 -19.90 5.30
C GLY A 278 32.90 -18.89 6.15
N LEU A 279 31.70 -19.28 6.58
CA LEU A 279 30.83 -18.44 7.40
C LEU A 279 31.47 -18.22 8.76
N ASP A 280 31.31 -17.06 9.38
CA ASP A 280 31.88 -16.62 10.67
C ASP A 280 31.72 -17.62 11.86
N TYR A 281 30.85 -18.63 11.71
CA TYR A 281 30.76 -19.84 12.55
C TYR A 281 32.00 -20.75 12.41
N TYR A 282 32.49 -20.98 11.19
CA TYR A 282 33.73 -21.69 10.85
C TYR A 282 34.95 -21.08 11.56
N ALA A 283 35.03 -19.73 11.59
CA ALA A 283 36.09 -19.00 12.26
C ALA A 283 36.06 -19.16 13.80
N ARG A 284 34.88 -19.38 14.40
CA ARG A 284 34.72 -19.57 15.85
C ARG A 284 34.85 -21.02 16.30
N HIS A 285 34.41 -21.97 15.47
CA HIS A 285 34.22 -23.37 15.88
C HIS A 285 35.12 -24.35 15.13
N GLY A 286 35.94 -23.90 14.18
CA GLY A 286 36.89 -24.72 13.43
C GLY A 286 36.26 -25.73 12.47
N ALA A 287 34.93 -25.78 12.38
CA ALA A 287 34.20 -26.70 11.51
C ALA A 287 32.92 -26.05 10.98
N PHE A 288 32.56 -26.38 9.75
CA PHE A 288 31.23 -26.08 9.21
C PHE A 288 30.18 -26.85 10.04
N PRO A 289 28.99 -26.29 10.34
CA PRO A 289 27.95 -27.09 10.97
C PRO A 289 27.70 -28.34 10.13
N PRO A 290 27.64 -29.55 10.72
CA PRO A 290 27.40 -30.77 9.95
C PRO A 290 26.12 -30.61 9.13
N SER A 291 26.23 -30.81 7.82
CA SER A 291 25.09 -30.84 6.92
C SER A 291 24.63 -32.29 6.78
N PRO A 292 23.34 -32.61 7.01
CA PRO A 292 22.25 -31.69 7.37
C PRO A 292 22.22 -31.36 8.88
N LEU A 293 21.90 -30.11 9.23
CA LEU A 293 21.56 -29.73 10.60
C LEU A 293 20.17 -30.26 10.98
N LYS A 294 20.06 -30.95 12.11
CA LYS A 294 18.77 -31.41 12.63
C LYS A 294 17.86 -30.19 12.91
N PRO A 295 16.64 -30.11 12.35
CA PRO A 295 15.73 -28.99 12.61
C PRO A 295 15.48 -28.80 14.11
N ASN A 296 15.45 -27.54 14.56
CA ASN A 296 15.27 -27.13 15.96
C ASN A 296 16.37 -27.60 16.95
N SER A 297 17.47 -28.19 16.48
CA SER A 297 18.66 -28.40 17.32
C SER A 297 19.31 -27.06 17.69
N PRO A 298 20.10 -26.98 18.78
CA PRO A 298 20.83 -25.76 19.12
C PRO A 298 21.65 -25.18 17.95
N ALA A 299 22.41 -26.03 17.24
CA ALA A 299 23.18 -25.62 16.07
C ALA A 299 22.31 -25.11 14.91
N TRP A 300 21.11 -25.68 14.71
CA TRP A 300 20.14 -25.15 13.75
C TRP A 300 19.64 -23.77 14.16
N VAL A 301 19.30 -23.56 15.43
CA VAL A 301 18.82 -22.26 15.92
C VAL A 301 19.91 -21.20 15.78
N GLU A 302 21.14 -21.49 16.21
CA GLU A 302 22.30 -20.58 16.07
C GLU A 302 22.54 -20.20 14.61
N TYR A 303 22.46 -21.17 13.71
CA TYR A 303 22.62 -20.93 12.29
C TYR A 303 21.51 -20.06 11.70
N GLN A 304 20.24 -20.27 12.08
CA GLN A 304 19.13 -19.42 11.64
C GLN A 304 19.26 -17.99 12.17
N LEU A 305 19.73 -17.80 13.41
CA LEU A 305 20.02 -16.47 13.97
C LEU A 305 21.16 -15.78 13.21
N TRP A 306 22.22 -16.52 12.87
CA TRP A 306 23.30 -15.99 12.05
C TRP A 306 22.80 -15.54 10.67
N ARG A 307 21.94 -16.33 10.00
CA ARG A 307 21.33 -15.99 8.70
C ARG A 307 20.46 -14.74 8.79
N GLU A 308 19.60 -14.66 9.80
CA GLU A 308 18.80 -13.46 10.10
C GLU A 308 19.71 -12.24 10.25
N GLN A 309 20.83 -12.38 10.96
CA GLN A 309 21.77 -11.29 11.16
C GLN A 309 22.41 -10.79 9.86
N GLN A 310 22.63 -11.64 8.85
CA GLN A 310 23.20 -11.19 7.57
C GLN A 310 22.21 -10.29 6.81
N VAL A 311 20.93 -10.63 6.85
CA VAL A 311 19.86 -9.79 6.28
C VAL A 311 19.72 -8.50 7.09
N ASN A 312 19.73 -8.58 8.43
CA ASN A 312 19.70 -7.41 9.32
C ASN A 312 20.84 -6.43 9.02
N LEU A 313 22.09 -6.92 8.89
CA LEU A 313 23.26 -6.09 8.58
C LEU A 313 23.12 -5.40 7.22
N THR A 314 22.53 -6.08 6.24
CA THR A 314 22.27 -5.49 4.92
C THR A 314 21.30 -4.32 5.03
N VAL A 315 20.17 -4.51 5.70
CA VAL A 315 19.16 -3.45 5.92
C VAL A 315 19.74 -2.29 6.74
N GLN A 316 20.43 -2.58 7.84
CA GLN A 316 21.06 -1.59 8.70
C GLN A 316 22.10 -0.76 7.94
N THR A 317 22.98 -1.40 7.17
CA THR A 317 24.05 -0.72 6.45
C THR A 317 23.50 0.16 5.34
N LEU A 318 22.51 -0.32 4.57
CA LEU A 318 21.83 0.49 3.57
C LEU A 318 21.12 1.69 4.22
N ALA A 319 20.43 1.49 5.34
CA ALA A 319 19.79 2.58 6.08
C ALA A 319 20.82 3.66 6.47
N GLN A 320 21.98 3.25 7.00
CA GLN A 320 23.05 4.17 7.39
C GLN A 320 23.65 4.90 6.17
N ARG A 321 24.01 4.18 5.10
CA ARG A 321 24.58 4.77 3.87
C ARG A 321 23.63 5.79 3.25
N LEU A 322 22.35 5.43 3.08
CA LEU A 322 21.34 6.33 2.51
C LEU A 322 21.16 7.59 3.37
N LYS A 323 21.15 7.46 4.69
CA LYS A 323 20.99 8.59 5.62
C LYS A 323 22.20 9.51 5.68
N LEU A 324 23.41 8.95 5.60
CA LEU A 324 24.64 9.72 5.51
C LEU A 324 24.71 10.50 4.20
N LYS A 325 24.25 9.90 3.10
CA LYS A 325 24.17 10.56 1.79
C LYS A 325 23.12 11.67 1.77
N ASN A 326 21.89 11.35 2.16
CA ASN A 326 20.79 12.30 2.21
C ASN A 326 19.80 11.91 3.33
N PRO A 327 19.64 12.73 4.38
CA PRO A 327 18.73 12.44 5.49
C PRO A 327 17.25 12.42 5.08
N ASN A 328 16.92 12.80 3.83
CA ASN A 328 15.59 12.74 3.20
C ASN A 328 15.33 11.49 2.33
N LEU A 329 16.35 10.71 1.95
CA LEU A 329 16.19 9.43 1.23
C LEU A 329 15.54 8.34 2.09
N GLN A 330 14.34 7.87 1.72
CA GLN A 330 13.60 6.79 2.38
C GLN A 330 14.17 5.39 2.12
N LEU A 331 14.11 4.51 3.13
CA LEU A 331 14.33 3.08 2.96
C LEU A 331 13.06 2.33 3.37
N SER A 332 12.53 1.54 2.45
CA SER A 332 11.40 0.65 2.69
C SER A 332 11.70 -0.78 2.24
N VAL A 333 10.87 -1.71 2.68
CA VAL A 333 11.06 -3.14 2.42
C VAL A 333 9.72 -3.79 2.08
N SER A 334 9.72 -4.65 1.08
CA SER A 334 8.62 -5.59 0.80
C SER A 334 8.83 -6.88 1.57
N THR A 335 7.84 -7.26 2.36
CA THR A 335 7.94 -8.41 3.27
C THR A 335 6.80 -9.39 3.07
N PHE A 336 7.10 -10.67 3.31
CA PHE A 336 6.05 -11.67 3.44
C PHE A 336 5.11 -11.30 4.58
N ARG A 337 3.82 -11.50 4.32
CA ARG A 337 2.79 -11.31 5.35
C ARG A 337 3.01 -12.23 6.54
N GLY A 338 2.62 -11.75 7.71
CA GLY A 338 2.79 -12.45 8.97
C GLY A 338 4.24 -12.42 9.41
N GLU A 339 4.57 -11.51 10.33
CA GLU A 339 5.91 -11.32 10.87
C GLU A 339 6.62 -12.64 11.24
N ARG A 340 5.95 -13.52 11.99
CA ARG A 340 6.53 -14.81 12.40
C ARG A 340 6.90 -15.67 11.19
N TYR A 341 6.04 -15.70 10.18
CA TYR A 341 6.30 -16.44 8.95
C TYR A 341 7.46 -15.81 8.17
N GLY A 342 7.41 -14.49 7.93
CA GLY A 342 8.46 -13.75 7.22
C GLY A 342 9.83 -13.86 7.90
N ARG A 343 9.87 -13.77 9.24
CA ARG A 343 11.08 -13.95 10.02
C ARG A 343 11.62 -15.37 9.90
N LEU A 344 10.84 -16.38 10.30
CA LEU A 344 11.34 -17.75 10.46
C LEU A 344 11.65 -18.45 9.12
N ASN A 345 10.94 -18.08 8.05
CA ASN A 345 11.08 -18.76 6.75
C ASN A 345 11.88 -17.93 5.74
N LYS A 346 11.86 -16.59 5.86
CA LYS A 346 12.47 -15.69 4.87
C LYS A 346 13.60 -14.84 5.46
N MET A 347 13.88 -14.94 6.75
CA MET A 347 14.85 -14.09 7.46
C MET A 347 14.49 -12.60 7.38
N GLN A 348 13.20 -12.29 7.19
CA GLN A 348 12.69 -10.93 7.13
C GLN A 348 12.16 -10.50 8.49
N HIS A 349 13.06 -10.05 9.37
CA HIS A 349 12.70 -9.58 10.70
C HIS A 349 12.29 -8.09 10.68
N TRP A 350 11.25 -7.76 9.92
CA TRP A 350 10.85 -6.38 9.67
C TRP A 350 10.49 -5.62 10.95
N ARG A 351 9.99 -6.31 11.99
CA ARG A 351 9.73 -5.69 13.29
C ARG A 351 11.00 -5.12 13.91
N HIS A 352 12.09 -5.88 13.85
CA HIS A 352 13.39 -5.48 14.36
C HIS A 352 13.94 -4.29 13.57
N TRP A 353 13.84 -4.29 12.24
CA TRP A 353 14.32 -3.19 11.41
C TRP A 353 13.56 -1.89 11.69
N SER A 354 12.24 -1.99 11.81
CA SER A 354 11.38 -0.84 12.07
C SER A 354 11.60 -0.26 13.48
N ASN A 355 11.75 -1.10 14.50
CA ASN A 355 12.02 -0.64 15.88
C ASN A 355 13.41 0.00 16.04
N ASN A 356 14.38 -0.38 15.21
CA ASN A 356 15.70 0.25 15.17
C ASN A 356 15.78 1.46 14.23
N GLY A 357 14.66 1.85 13.60
CA GLY A 357 14.61 3.00 12.69
C GLY A 357 15.38 2.80 11.38
N TRP A 358 15.64 1.55 10.97
CA TRP A 358 16.34 1.23 9.72
C TRP A 358 15.43 1.33 8.50
N THR A 359 14.11 1.25 8.69
CA THR A 359 13.11 1.40 7.63
C THR A 359 12.14 2.53 7.97
N ASP A 360 11.80 3.37 6.99
CA ASP A 360 10.80 4.43 7.12
C ASP A 360 9.37 3.89 7.10
N PHE A 361 9.13 2.88 6.26
CA PHE A 361 7.87 2.14 6.21
C PHE A 361 8.13 0.72 5.72
N VAL A 362 7.20 -0.18 6.02
CA VAL A 362 7.20 -1.57 5.58
C VAL A 362 5.98 -1.83 4.73
N THR A 363 6.15 -2.58 3.64
CA THR A 363 5.07 -2.93 2.72
C THR A 363 4.84 -4.43 2.75
N SER A 364 3.97 -4.91 3.66
CA SER A 364 3.58 -6.33 3.65
C SER A 364 2.73 -6.65 2.43
N MET A 365 3.03 -7.78 1.77
CA MET A 365 2.29 -8.26 0.61
C MET A 365 0.93 -8.86 1.01
N LEU A 366 -0.07 -7.99 1.22
CA LEU A 366 -1.43 -8.34 1.67
C LEU A 366 -2.35 -8.68 0.49
N TYR A 367 -1.84 -9.47 -0.47
CA TYR A 367 -2.55 -9.80 -1.71
C TYR A 367 -3.71 -10.78 -1.46
N THR A 368 -4.93 -10.25 -1.37
CA THR A 368 -6.17 -11.01 -1.24
C THR A 368 -7.30 -10.38 -2.04
N SER A 369 -8.26 -11.20 -2.46
CA SER A 369 -9.52 -10.74 -3.03
C SER A 369 -10.56 -10.32 -1.99
N LYS A 370 -10.39 -10.72 -0.72
CA LYS A 370 -11.42 -10.55 0.32
C LYS A 370 -11.02 -9.53 1.38
N THR A 371 -11.90 -8.57 1.64
CA THR A 371 -11.73 -7.57 2.71
C THR A 371 -11.57 -8.22 4.10
N SER A 372 -12.25 -9.33 4.36
CA SER A 372 -12.12 -10.09 5.62
C SER A 372 -10.69 -10.62 5.86
N ASP A 373 -10.06 -11.11 4.80
CA ASP A 373 -8.69 -11.64 4.87
C ASP A 373 -7.69 -10.50 5.05
N LEU A 374 -7.91 -9.38 4.33
CA LEU A 374 -7.13 -8.16 4.50
C LEU A 374 -7.17 -7.68 5.96
N GLY A 375 -8.35 -7.66 6.56
CA GLY A 375 -8.52 -7.30 7.97
C GLY A 375 -7.79 -8.23 8.94
N THR A 376 -7.90 -9.53 8.71
CA THR A 376 -7.18 -10.55 9.52
C THR A 376 -5.67 -10.36 9.43
N TRP A 377 -5.14 -10.15 8.23
CA TRP A 377 -3.70 -9.98 8.04
C TRP A 377 -3.20 -8.65 8.56
N LEU A 378 -3.97 -7.57 8.40
CA LEU A 378 -3.63 -6.26 8.98
C LEU A 378 -3.55 -6.34 10.52
N ASN A 379 -4.43 -7.13 11.16
CA ASN A 379 -4.37 -7.35 12.60
C ASN A 379 -3.08 -8.07 13.03
N TRP A 380 -2.59 -9.03 12.24
CA TRP A 380 -1.30 -9.69 12.50
C TRP A 380 -0.12 -8.74 12.40
N GLU A 381 -0.12 -7.83 11.42
CA GLU A 381 1.01 -6.91 11.23
C GLU A 381 1.00 -5.72 12.20
N THR A 382 -0.18 -5.31 12.67
CA THR A 382 -0.35 -4.10 13.50
C THR A 382 -0.55 -4.40 14.99
N ASP A 383 -0.49 -5.67 15.41
CA ASP A 383 -0.86 -6.11 16.77
C ASP A 383 -2.22 -5.50 17.19
N ASN A 384 -3.25 -5.73 16.37
CA ASN A 384 -4.59 -5.13 16.53
C ASN A 384 -4.58 -3.59 16.64
N GLY A 385 -3.70 -2.91 15.91
CA GLY A 385 -3.58 -1.45 15.90
C GLY A 385 -2.75 -0.85 17.04
N THR A 386 -2.20 -1.67 17.95
CA THR A 386 -1.29 -1.18 18.99
C THR A 386 0.08 -0.78 18.43
N ARG A 387 0.43 -1.25 17.23
CA ARG A 387 1.64 -0.86 16.51
C ARG A 387 1.32 0.14 15.40
N THR A 388 2.09 1.23 15.34
CA THR A 388 1.86 2.34 14.41
C THR A 388 3.07 2.69 13.56
N ASN A 389 4.12 1.87 13.58
CA ASN A 389 5.20 1.95 12.61
C ASN A 389 4.56 1.87 11.21
N LEU A 390 4.89 2.78 10.29
CA LEU A 390 4.15 2.92 9.04
C LEU A 390 4.17 1.62 8.22
N LEU A 391 3.08 0.87 8.31
CA LEU A 391 2.78 -0.27 7.47
C LEU A 391 1.96 0.25 6.30
N TYR A 392 2.52 0.18 5.10
CA TYR A 392 1.84 0.59 3.89
C TYR A 392 1.26 -0.66 3.23
N ALA A 393 -0.04 -0.86 3.39
CA ALA A 393 -0.74 -2.03 2.88
C ALA A 393 -0.68 -2.06 1.35
N ILE A 394 -0.20 -3.18 0.79
CA ILE A 394 -0.22 -3.42 -0.65
C ILE A 394 -1.43 -4.27 -1.02
N LEU A 395 -2.35 -3.68 -1.78
CA LEU A 395 -3.48 -4.37 -2.37
C LEU A 395 -3.01 -5.13 -3.62
N GLY A 396 -3.60 -6.31 -3.84
CA GLY A 396 -3.27 -7.17 -4.98
C GLY A 396 -4.44 -7.34 -5.95
N PRO A 397 -4.72 -6.37 -6.84
CA PRO A 397 -5.76 -6.49 -7.87
C PRO A 397 -5.66 -7.76 -8.72
N HIS A 398 -4.45 -8.32 -8.89
CA HIS A 398 -4.21 -9.59 -9.59
C HIS A 398 -4.82 -10.83 -8.90
N ARG A 399 -5.28 -10.70 -7.65
CA ARG A 399 -5.99 -11.76 -6.92
C ARG A 399 -7.50 -11.64 -7.00
N MET A 400 -8.02 -10.54 -7.54
CA MET A 400 -9.44 -10.20 -7.55
C MET A 400 -10.10 -10.66 -8.85
N ASP A 401 -11.32 -11.19 -8.73
CA ASP A 401 -12.14 -11.60 -9.87
C ASP A 401 -12.81 -10.37 -10.51
N ASP A 402 -13.24 -9.42 -9.69
CA ASP A 402 -13.77 -8.11 -10.08
C ASP A 402 -12.96 -6.98 -9.40
N PRO A 403 -11.81 -6.61 -10.00
CA PRO A 403 -10.81 -5.80 -9.31
C PRO A 403 -11.29 -4.43 -8.85
N ILE A 404 -12.15 -3.74 -9.60
CA ILE A 404 -12.57 -2.37 -9.28
C ILE A 404 -13.38 -2.30 -7.97
N PRO A 405 -14.57 -2.93 -7.86
CA PRO A 405 -15.34 -2.87 -6.63
C PRO A 405 -14.61 -3.49 -5.44
N GLN A 406 -13.90 -4.60 -5.62
CA GLN A 406 -13.15 -5.24 -4.54
C GLN A 406 -12.00 -4.36 -4.04
N THR A 407 -11.30 -3.65 -4.93
CA THR A 407 -10.26 -2.69 -4.55
C THR A 407 -10.86 -1.52 -3.78
N LEU A 408 -11.97 -0.94 -4.24
CA LEU A 408 -12.60 0.19 -3.56
C LEU A 408 -13.11 -0.19 -2.16
N GLU A 409 -13.67 -1.39 -2.02
CA GLU A 409 -14.08 -1.94 -0.72
C GLU A 409 -12.88 -2.09 0.23
N GLN A 410 -11.76 -2.61 -0.26
CA GLN A 410 -10.53 -2.73 0.53
C GLN A 410 -9.94 -1.37 0.91
N ILE A 411 -9.99 -0.37 0.03
CA ILE A 411 -9.57 1.02 0.35
C ILE A 411 -10.45 1.59 1.46
N GLU A 412 -11.76 1.42 1.38
CA GLU A 412 -12.68 1.85 2.42
C GLU A 412 -12.36 1.18 3.76
N TYR A 413 -12.08 -0.12 3.76
CA TYR A 413 -11.67 -0.84 4.95
C TYR A 413 -10.35 -0.31 5.54
N LEU A 414 -9.34 -0.05 4.71
CA LEU A 414 -8.08 0.55 5.14
C LEU A 414 -8.29 1.94 5.76
N ASN A 415 -9.20 2.75 5.20
CA ASN A 415 -9.56 4.06 5.72
C ASN A 415 -10.25 3.97 7.08
N GLN A 416 -11.17 3.02 7.27
CA GLN A 416 -11.79 2.76 8.57
C GLN A 416 -10.74 2.39 9.63
N ARG A 417 -9.73 1.61 9.24
CA ARG A 417 -8.61 1.17 10.09
C ARG A 417 -7.53 2.25 10.31
N GLN A 418 -7.72 3.48 9.80
CA GLN A 418 -6.75 4.57 9.86
C GLN A 418 -5.40 4.22 9.22
N SER A 419 -5.38 3.33 8.21
CA SER A 419 -4.17 3.07 7.44
C SER A 419 -3.66 4.36 6.81
N PRO A 420 -2.37 4.70 6.91
CA PRO A 420 -1.83 5.93 6.35
C PRO A 420 -1.56 5.83 4.84
N ALA A 421 -1.77 4.66 4.24
CA ALA A 421 -1.39 4.39 2.86
C ALA A 421 -2.26 3.30 2.20
N VAL A 422 -2.32 3.39 0.88
CA VAL A 422 -2.84 2.39 -0.05
C VAL A 422 -1.81 2.24 -1.18
N LEU A 423 -1.22 1.06 -1.30
CA LEU A 423 -0.33 0.71 -2.40
C LEU A 423 -0.98 -0.34 -3.31
N PHE A 424 -0.65 -0.34 -4.60
CA PHE A 424 -1.15 -1.34 -5.56
C PHE A 424 0.00 -2.12 -6.19
N PHE A 425 -0.09 -3.45 -6.14
CA PHE A 425 0.78 -4.34 -6.91
C PHE A 425 -0.02 -4.99 -8.05
N ALA A 426 0.14 -4.54 -9.30
CA ALA A 426 1.04 -3.52 -9.84
C ALA A 426 0.38 -2.85 -11.07
N LEU A 427 1.07 -1.98 -11.80
CA LEU A 427 0.55 -1.32 -13.00
C LEU A 427 -0.04 -2.32 -14.01
N ALA A 428 0.62 -3.46 -14.24
CA ALA A 428 0.10 -4.56 -15.08
C ALA A 428 -1.29 -5.09 -14.67
N HIS A 429 -1.73 -4.79 -13.45
CA HIS A 429 -2.94 -5.34 -12.83
C HIS A 429 -4.03 -4.28 -12.61
N LEU A 430 -3.77 -3.01 -12.91
CA LEU A 430 -4.81 -1.99 -12.95
C LEU A 430 -5.64 -2.17 -14.24
N LYS A 431 -6.86 -2.67 -14.08
CA LYS A 431 -7.80 -2.83 -15.20
C LYS A 431 -8.24 -1.46 -15.74
N PRO A 432 -8.64 -1.38 -17.03
CA PRO A 432 -9.29 -0.18 -17.57
C PRO A 432 -10.45 0.26 -16.67
N GLY A 433 -10.60 1.56 -16.42
CA GLY A 433 -11.62 2.10 -15.50
C GLY A 433 -11.16 2.22 -14.05
N MET A 434 -10.08 1.54 -13.64
CA MET A 434 -9.60 1.62 -12.25
C MET A 434 -9.10 3.02 -11.88
N LEU A 435 -8.30 3.66 -12.73
CA LEU A 435 -7.78 5.01 -12.45
C LEU A 435 -8.94 6.02 -12.39
N GLU A 436 -9.90 5.90 -13.29
CA GLU A 436 -11.10 6.72 -13.36
C GLU A 436 -11.98 6.53 -12.11
N ALA A 437 -12.13 5.30 -11.63
CA ALA A 437 -12.86 5.00 -10.39
C ALA A 437 -12.16 5.58 -9.16
N LEU A 438 -10.83 5.49 -9.09
CA LEU A 438 -10.04 6.11 -8.01
C LEU A 438 -10.20 7.64 -8.05
N GLU A 439 -10.06 8.26 -9.22
CA GLU A 439 -10.21 9.70 -9.44
C GLU A 439 -11.61 10.21 -9.10
N ALA A 440 -12.67 9.47 -9.44
CA ALA A 440 -14.04 9.86 -9.10
C ALA A 440 -14.37 9.64 -7.61
N GLY A 441 -13.71 8.67 -6.96
CA GLY A 441 -14.00 8.23 -5.60
C GLY A 441 -12.93 8.59 -4.57
N PRO A 442 -12.20 7.59 -4.03
CA PRO A 442 -11.35 7.77 -2.86
C PRO A 442 -10.12 8.65 -3.12
N PHE A 443 -9.69 8.83 -4.36
CA PHE A 443 -8.55 9.68 -4.72
C PHE A 443 -8.98 11.02 -5.36
N ARG A 444 -10.26 11.40 -5.24
CA ARG A 444 -10.82 12.62 -5.86
C ARG A 444 -10.13 13.92 -5.50
N LYS A 445 -9.55 14.03 -4.31
CA LYS A 445 -8.76 15.20 -3.88
C LYS A 445 -7.29 14.80 -3.73
N PRO A 446 -6.33 15.68 -4.05
CA PRO A 446 -4.92 15.46 -3.75
C PRO A 446 -4.68 15.13 -2.28
N ALA A 447 -3.70 14.28 -2.01
CA ALA A 447 -3.31 13.89 -0.66
C ALA A 447 -1.82 14.06 -0.40
N MET A 448 -1.48 14.42 0.84
CA MET A 448 -0.11 14.40 1.33
C MET A 448 0.30 12.98 1.67
N ASN A 449 1.44 12.52 1.14
CA ASN A 449 2.09 11.31 1.63
C ASN A 449 2.60 11.58 3.07
N PRO A 450 2.11 10.85 4.10
CA PRO A 450 2.55 11.06 5.47
C PRO A 450 4.01 10.67 5.71
N GLY A 451 4.60 9.80 4.88
CA GLY A 451 5.99 9.31 4.88
C GLY A 451 6.90 9.88 5.97
N ARG A 452 7.80 10.81 5.61
CA ARG A 452 8.67 11.52 6.56
C ARG A 452 8.03 12.75 7.19
N LYS A 453 6.84 13.14 6.72
CA LYS A 453 6.14 14.36 7.11
C LYS A 453 5.09 14.06 8.18
N LEU A 454 5.37 13.17 9.13
CA LEU A 454 4.38 12.64 10.09
C LEU A 454 3.69 13.73 10.93
N ILE A 455 4.46 14.65 11.51
CA ILE A 455 3.90 15.75 12.30
C ILE A 455 3.19 16.79 11.41
N PRO A 456 3.76 17.24 10.28
CA PRO A 456 3.01 18.05 9.31
C PRO A 456 1.72 17.38 8.80
N ALA A 457 1.73 16.07 8.60
CA ALA A 457 0.59 15.27 8.19
C ALA A 457 -0.48 15.23 9.31
N ALA A 458 -0.09 14.98 10.56
CA ALA A 458 -1.00 15.08 11.71
C ALA A 458 -1.62 16.48 11.80
N ARG A 459 -0.82 17.54 11.63
CA ARG A 459 -1.32 18.92 11.60
C ARG A 459 -2.32 19.15 10.46
N ARG A 460 -2.08 18.57 9.27
CA ARG A 460 -3.02 18.64 8.14
C ARG A 460 -4.35 17.98 8.47
N VAL A 461 -4.34 16.79 9.08
CA VAL A 461 -5.56 16.09 9.54
C VAL A 461 -6.34 16.98 10.52
N LEU A 462 -5.67 17.58 11.50
CA LEU A 462 -6.30 18.46 12.50
C LEU A 462 -6.85 19.75 11.88
N ALA A 463 -6.15 20.32 10.88
CA ALA A 463 -6.62 21.50 10.18
C ALA A 463 -7.85 21.21 9.31
N GLU A 464 -7.93 20.03 8.68
CA GLU A 464 -9.11 19.57 7.94
C GLU A 464 -10.29 19.27 8.86
N LEU A 465 -10.03 18.72 10.05
CA LEU A 465 -11.04 18.56 11.10
C LEU A 465 -11.60 19.92 11.56
N ASP A 466 -10.75 20.90 11.87
CA ASP A 466 -11.20 22.23 12.33
C ASP A 466 -11.90 23.05 11.24
N ASN A 467 -11.23 23.26 10.10
CA ASN A 467 -11.67 24.23 9.10
C ASN A 467 -12.76 23.68 8.18
N SER A 468 -12.58 22.46 7.67
CA SER A 468 -13.51 21.89 6.68
C SER A 468 -14.69 21.25 7.38
N TYR A 469 -14.44 20.37 8.35
CA TYR A 469 -15.48 19.57 8.97
C TYR A 469 -16.25 20.33 10.07
N LEU A 470 -15.58 20.71 11.15
CA LEU A 470 -16.23 21.41 12.26
C LEU A 470 -16.77 22.78 11.86
N GLY A 471 -16.17 23.43 10.86
CA GLY A 471 -16.74 24.64 10.25
C GLY A 471 -18.14 24.41 9.66
N GLN A 472 -18.34 23.30 8.93
CA GLN A 472 -19.65 22.93 8.37
C GLN A 472 -20.64 22.51 9.46
N VAL A 473 -20.20 21.68 10.43
CA VAL A 473 -21.03 21.28 11.57
C VAL A 473 -21.52 22.51 12.33
N GLN A 474 -20.63 23.45 12.65
CA GLN A 474 -20.98 24.67 13.39
C GLN A 474 -21.96 25.56 12.62
N ALA A 475 -21.82 25.66 11.29
CA ALA A 475 -22.70 26.47 10.45
C ALA A 475 -24.12 25.89 10.32
N ALA A 476 -24.25 24.56 10.44
CA ALA A 476 -25.53 23.85 10.34
C ALA A 476 -26.21 23.59 11.70
N ALA A 477 -25.50 23.85 12.81
CA ALA A 477 -25.93 23.55 14.16
C ALA A 477 -26.87 24.62 14.75
N ASP A 478 -27.70 24.22 15.73
CA ASP A 478 -28.37 25.18 16.61
C ASP A 478 -27.34 25.91 17.50
N PRO A 479 -27.71 27.04 18.15
CA PRO A 479 -26.77 27.84 18.94
C PRO A 479 -26.04 27.08 20.05
N GLY A 480 -26.68 26.10 20.69
CA GLY A 480 -26.10 25.30 21.77
C GLY A 480 -25.01 24.37 21.24
N THR A 481 -25.32 23.62 20.18
CA THR A 481 -24.34 22.77 19.50
C THR A 481 -23.22 23.59 18.88
N ALA A 482 -23.52 24.75 18.28
CA ALA A 482 -22.51 25.64 17.69
C ALA A 482 -21.51 26.16 18.73
N ALA A 483 -21.96 26.46 19.95
CA ALA A 483 -21.09 26.86 21.05
C ALA A 483 -20.16 25.72 21.49
N SER A 484 -20.67 24.50 21.60
CA SER A 484 -19.84 23.31 21.93
C SER A 484 -18.81 23.00 20.86
N VAL A 485 -19.18 23.10 19.57
CA VAL A 485 -18.22 22.96 18.46
C VAL A 485 -17.14 24.03 18.55
N ALA A 486 -17.48 25.27 18.90
CA ALA A 486 -16.49 26.34 19.06
C ALA A 486 -15.45 26.03 20.15
N VAL A 487 -15.85 25.34 21.24
CA VAL A 487 -14.92 24.86 22.28
C VAL A 487 -13.92 23.86 21.70
N VAL A 488 -14.40 22.82 21.01
CA VAL A 488 -13.53 21.81 20.37
C VAL A 488 -12.56 22.47 19.38
N ARG A 489 -13.06 23.39 18.54
CA ARG A 489 -12.24 24.15 17.59
C ARG A 489 -11.18 25.01 18.31
N GLY A 490 -11.51 25.58 19.46
CA GLY A 490 -10.59 26.33 20.30
C GLY A 490 -9.41 25.47 20.75
N GLU A 491 -9.68 24.26 21.25
CA GLU A 491 -8.64 23.31 21.68
C GLU A 491 -7.81 22.79 20.50
N LEU A 492 -8.44 22.50 19.36
CA LEU A 492 -7.73 22.11 18.14
C LEU A 492 -6.75 23.20 17.68
N LYS A 493 -7.15 24.48 17.71
CA LYS A 493 -6.27 25.60 17.36
C LYS A 493 -5.09 25.73 18.31
N LYS A 494 -5.30 25.53 19.62
CA LYS A 494 -4.21 25.50 20.61
C LYS A 494 -3.24 24.36 20.31
N LEU A 495 -3.76 23.15 20.04
CA LEU A 495 -2.94 21.99 19.68
C LEU A 495 -2.14 22.23 18.39
N GLN A 496 -2.79 22.72 17.33
CA GLN A 496 -2.13 23.02 16.05
C GLN A 496 -1.00 24.04 16.20
N ARG A 497 -1.17 25.08 17.03
CA ARG A 497 -0.11 26.06 17.33
C ARG A 497 1.06 25.45 18.09
N SER A 498 0.82 24.40 18.87
CA SER A 498 1.86 23.67 19.59
C SER A 498 2.59 22.63 18.73
N LEU A 499 2.05 22.27 17.56
CA LEU A 499 2.72 21.36 16.64
C LEU A 499 3.84 22.11 15.90
N PRO A 500 5.07 21.57 15.90
CA PRO A 500 6.19 22.14 15.17
C PRO A 500 5.89 22.17 13.66
N LEU A 501 6.56 23.09 12.96
CA LEU A 501 6.52 23.15 11.50
C LEU A 501 7.44 22.09 10.85
N THR A 502 8.33 21.47 11.62
CA THR A 502 9.34 20.49 11.19
C THR A 502 9.30 19.23 12.06
N ALA A 503 10.10 18.21 11.73
CA ALA A 503 10.22 17.01 12.57
C ALA A 503 10.75 17.37 13.98
N THR A 504 10.01 17.02 15.04
CA THR A 504 10.40 17.30 16.43
C THR A 504 11.18 16.15 17.08
N PRO A 505 12.00 16.45 18.10
CA PRO A 505 12.55 15.44 19.00
C PRO A 505 11.50 14.69 19.84
N TYR A 506 11.84 13.47 20.23
CA TYR A 506 11.06 12.44 20.93
C TYR A 506 10.21 12.89 22.14
N TYR A 507 10.68 13.83 22.96
CA TYR A 507 10.11 14.13 24.28
C TYR A 507 8.78 14.91 24.25
N GLN A 508 8.32 15.39 23.09
CA GLN A 508 7.05 16.12 22.97
C GLN A 508 5.86 15.24 22.54
N ASN A 509 6.10 14.00 22.08
CA ASN A 509 5.03 13.17 21.52
C ASN A 509 4.02 12.67 22.57
N ALA A 510 4.44 12.38 23.80
CA ALA A 510 3.53 11.92 24.87
C ALA A 510 2.49 13.01 25.20
N ALA A 511 2.94 14.23 25.46
CA ALA A 511 2.05 15.36 25.74
C ALA A 511 1.11 15.67 24.55
N LEU A 512 1.55 15.46 23.31
CA LEU A 512 0.69 15.61 22.13
C LEU A 512 -0.40 14.53 22.08
N LEU A 513 -0.05 13.28 22.38
CA LEU A 513 -1.01 12.17 22.45
C LEU A 513 -2.03 12.40 23.57
N ASP A 514 -1.58 12.83 24.76
CA ASP A 514 -2.47 13.15 25.88
C ASP A 514 -3.45 14.27 25.52
N ARG A 515 -2.99 15.31 24.80
CA ARG A 515 -3.86 16.38 24.31
C ARG A 515 -4.87 15.90 23.27
N LEU A 516 -4.45 15.06 22.32
CA LEU A 516 -5.37 14.45 21.35
C LEU A 516 -6.45 13.62 22.05
N GLU A 517 -6.06 12.82 23.06
CA GLU A 517 -6.98 12.01 23.86
C GLU A 517 -7.94 12.88 24.67
N ALA A 518 -7.45 13.97 25.28
CA ALA A 518 -8.29 14.91 26.03
C ALA A 518 -9.36 15.55 25.14
N ILE A 519 -8.99 16.04 23.94
CA ILE A 519 -9.95 16.61 22.99
C ILE A 519 -10.97 15.54 22.54
N LYS A 520 -10.51 14.32 22.29
CA LYS A 520 -11.39 13.20 21.94
C LYS A 520 -12.37 12.87 23.06
N ALA A 521 -11.90 12.83 24.31
CA ALA A 521 -12.73 12.60 25.49
C ALA A 521 -13.81 13.69 25.64
N SER A 522 -13.46 14.96 25.44
CA SER A 522 -14.43 16.06 25.43
C SER A 522 -15.48 15.90 24.33
N ALA A 523 -15.09 15.52 23.11
CA ALA A 523 -16.05 15.27 22.03
C ALA A 523 -17.00 14.11 22.34
N ARG A 524 -16.49 13.03 22.96
CA ARG A 524 -17.31 11.89 23.43
C ARG A 524 -18.27 12.29 24.54
N GLN A 525 -17.83 13.11 25.49
CA GLN A 525 -18.71 13.62 26.54
C GLN A 525 -19.83 14.47 25.95
N MET A 526 -19.52 15.41 25.05
CA MET A 526 -20.53 16.23 24.36
C MET A 526 -21.54 15.37 23.57
N THR A 527 -21.10 14.23 23.06
CA THR A 527 -21.96 13.24 22.39
C THR A 527 -22.90 12.54 23.38
N GLN A 528 -22.39 12.15 24.55
CA GLN A 528 -23.19 11.54 25.62
C GLN A 528 -24.24 12.52 26.18
N GLU A 529 -23.88 13.79 26.28
CA GLU A 529 -24.76 14.89 26.70
C GLU A 529 -25.74 15.32 25.60
N ARG A 530 -25.69 14.69 24.42
CA ARG A 530 -26.55 14.95 23.24
C ARG A 530 -26.42 16.37 22.66
N VAL A 531 -25.31 17.04 22.94
CA VAL A 531 -24.99 18.34 22.35
C VAL A 531 -24.30 18.17 20.99
N LEU A 532 -23.56 17.07 20.80
CA LEU A 532 -23.15 16.57 19.49
C LEU A 532 -23.96 15.33 19.16
N SER A 533 -24.36 15.18 17.90
CA SER A 533 -24.94 13.92 17.44
C SER A 533 -23.88 12.82 17.47
N ALA A 534 -24.27 11.58 17.75
CA ALA A 534 -23.34 10.45 17.77
C ALA A 534 -22.51 10.30 16.48
N PRO A 535 -23.10 10.42 15.27
CA PRO A 535 -22.32 10.34 14.04
C PRO A 535 -21.24 11.42 13.91
N VAL A 536 -21.50 12.64 14.41
CA VAL A 536 -20.53 13.75 14.39
C VAL A 536 -19.43 13.51 15.43
N GLY A 537 -19.79 13.07 16.64
CA GLY A 537 -18.84 12.70 17.68
C GLY A 537 -17.87 11.61 17.23
N ASP A 538 -18.40 10.58 16.55
CA ASP A 538 -17.61 9.46 16.01
C ASP A 538 -16.63 9.93 14.92
N GLU A 539 -17.04 10.83 14.03
CA GLU A 539 -16.17 11.39 12.99
C GLU A 539 -15.02 12.22 13.60
N ILE A 540 -15.30 13.02 14.63
CA ILE A 540 -14.28 13.78 15.36
C ILE A 540 -13.27 12.81 15.98
N ALA A 541 -13.76 11.79 16.69
CA ALA A 541 -12.92 10.78 17.33
C ALA A 541 -12.05 10.05 16.30
N GLN A 542 -12.62 9.65 15.16
CA GLN A 542 -11.91 8.93 14.11
C GLN A 542 -10.75 9.75 13.52
N ARG A 543 -10.95 11.06 13.29
CA ARG A 543 -9.88 11.95 12.78
C ARG A 543 -8.80 12.21 13.81
N LEU A 544 -9.17 12.34 15.08
CA LEU A 544 -8.21 12.47 16.19
C LEU A 544 -7.39 11.19 16.36
N ASP A 545 -8.02 10.02 16.25
CA ASP A 545 -7.33 8.72 16.26
C ASP A 545 -6.36 8.59 15.08
N TYR A 546 -6.73 9.09 13.89
CA TYR A 546 -5.78 9.12 12.77
C TYR A 546 -4.57 10.02 13.04
N ALA A 547 -4.80 11.24 13.54
CA ALA A 547 -3.72 12.12 13.93
C ALA A 547 -2.81 11.48 14.99
N ALA A 548 -3.40 10.74 15.94
CA ALA A 548 -2.66 9.98 16.95
C ALA A 548 -1.81 8.86 16.35
N VAL A 549 -2.31 8.14 15.33
CA VAL A 549 -1.51 7.13 14.58
C VAL A 549 -0.26 7.78 14.00
N LEU A 550 -0.38 8.95 13.37
CA LEU A 550 0.75 9.67 12.78
C LEU A 550 1.76 10.17 13.83
N VAL A 551 1.27 10.71 14.95
CA VAL A 551 2.13 11.16 16.07
C VAL A 551 2.84 9.98 16.73
N LYS A 552 2.16 8.85 16.90
CA LYS A 552 2.74 7.64 17.50
C LYS A 552 3.79 6.98 16.59
N ALA A 553 3.56 6.97 15.28
CA ALA A 553 4.55 6.56 14.29
C ALA A 553 5.84 7.40 14.40
N ASN A 554 5.69 8.73 14.59
CA ASN A 554 6.82 9.63 14.80
C ASN A 554 7.59 9.31 16.09
N ALA A 555 6.85 9.02 17.17
CA ALA A 555 7.44 8.64 18.46
C ALA A 555 8.25 7.35 18.38
N GLN A 556 7.74 6.32 17.71
CA GLN A 556 8.44 5.03 17.57
C GLN A 556 9.72 5.14 16.73
N ARG A 557 9.78 6.07 15.77
CA ARG A 557 10.98 6.34 14.98
C ARG A 557 12.10 6.99 15.80
N LEU A 558 11.76 7.77 16.83
CA LEU A 558 12.70 8.55 17.63
C LEU A 558 12.96 7.94 19.02
N GLY A 559 12.07 7.07 19.49
CA GLY A 559 12.12 6.39 20.77
C GLY A 559 12.81 5.04 20.68
N ALA A 560 14.09 5.02 21.02
CA ALA A 560 14.88 3.82 21.15
C ALA A 560 14.38 2.94 22.32
N THR A 561 13.55 1.94 22.03
CA THR A 561 13.99 0.59 22.39
C THR A 561 14.82 0.09 21.21
N ARG A 562 16.08 0.56 21.13
CA ARG A 562 17.08 -0.17 20.36
C ARG A 562 17.07 -1.57 20.95
N PHE A 563 16.48 -2.52 20.24
CA PHE A 563 16.74 -3.91 20.55
C PHE A 563 18.18 -4.13 20.15
N VAL A 564 19.08 -4.00 21.12
CA VAL A 564 20.43 -4.52 21.05
C VAL A 564 20.25 -6.03 21.17
N PRO A 565 20.53 -6.82 20.11
CA PRO A 565 20.63 -8.27 20.27
C PRO A 565 21.56 -8.55 21.45
N THR A 566 21.34 -9.62 22.19
CA THR A 566 22.27 -10.07 23.23
C THR A 566 23.66 -10.25 22.61
N SER A 567 24.48 -9.20 22.71
CA SER A 567 25.81 -8.97 22.13
C SER A 567 25.97 -9.21 20.62
N PRO A 568 26.65 -8.30 19.87
CA PRO A 568 27.24 -8.71 18.61
C PRO A 568 28.27 -9.82 18.91
N PRO A 569 28.48 -10.77 17.97
CA PRO A 569 29.66 -11.62 18.06
C PRO A 569 30.91 -10.77 18.28
N PRO A 570 31.87 -11.20 19.12
CA PRO A 570 33.13 -10.47 19.29
C PRO A 570 33.79 -10.26 17.93
N ALA A 571 34.32 -9.05 17.72
CA ALA A 571 35.14 -8.76 16.55
C ALA A 571 36.31 -9.74 16.51
N SER A 572 36.49 -10.45 15.40
CA SER A 572 37.69 -11.26 15.19
C SER A 572 38.92 -10.35 15.31
N PRO A 573 39.94 -10.72 16.10
CA PRO A 573 41.25 -10.12 15.93
C PRO A 573 41.69 -10.46 14.50
N MET A 574 41.98 -9.44 13.68
CA MET A 574 42.68 -9.68 12.41
C MET A 574 43.97 -10.41 12.77
N GLN A 575 44.06 -11.70 12.44
CA GLN A 575 45.35 -12.37 12.46
C GLN A 575 46.16 -11.82 11.28
N PRO A 576 47.40 -11.37 11.50
CA PRO A 576 48.27 -10.97 10.41
C PRO A 576 48.48 -12.17 9.47
N GLU A 577 48.40 -11.91 8.17
CA GLU A 577 48.58 -12.90 7.12
C GLU A 577 49.89 -13.67 7.34
N ALA A 578 49.81 -15.00 7.37
CA ALA A 578 50.99 -15.85 7.35
C ALA A 578 51.68 -15.73 5.97
N PRO A 579 53.02 -15.68 5.89
CA PRO A 579 53.71 -15.50 4.62
C PRO A 579 53.48 -16.71 3.73
N GLU A 580 53.09 -16.46 2.46
CA GLU A 580 53.04 -17.47 1.41
C GLU A 580 54.38 -18.20 1.31
N GLN A 581 54.39 -19.48 1.64
CA GLN A 581 55.46 -20.38 1.20
C GLN A 581 55.20 -20.73 -0.26
N ARG A 582 56.01 -20.13 -1.13
CA ARG A 582 56.23 -20.62 -2.50
C ARG A 582 57.12 -21.84 -2.42
N ASP A 583 56.67 -22.94 -3.00
CA ASP A 583 57.49 -23.92 -3.72
C ASP A 583 56.72 -24.38 -4.95
#